data_AF-A0A6C0BJ16-F1
#
_entry.id   AF-A0A6C0BJ16-F1
#
_cell.length_a   1.000
_cell.length_b   1.000
_cell.length_c   1.000
_cell.angle_alpha   90.00
_cell.angle_beta   90.00
_cell.angle_gamma   90.00
#
_symmetry.space_group_name_H-M   'P 1'
#
loop_
_entity.id
_entity.type
_entity.pdbx_description
1 polymer ?
#
loop_
_entity_poly.entity_id
_entity_poly.type
_entity_poly.pdbx_seq_one_letter_code
_entity_poly.pdbx_strand_id
1 'polypeptide(L)'
;MEKKSWINPCIYSSFFFLTNVCTTAYFGHFIYSLGFYILFLTSILFHSSYSALTRALDKIPITFVVLYGGYLFYTKLQDEQNSLVSCAIVLTFVATGYIFLYQIPVTENKPLQYKLHSLLHAISSMGHHLIVLL
;
A
#
# COMPACT_ATOMS: atom_id res chain seq x y z
N MET A 1 -12.35 34.02 8.59
CA MET A 1 -12.54 32.65 8.08
C MET A 1 -11.44 31.78 8.66
N GLU A 2 -11.74 30.96 9.67
CA GLU A 2 -10.79 29.99 10.20
C GLU A 2 -10.39 29.01 9.10
N LYS A 3 -9.09 28.90 8.83
CA LYS A 3 -8.55 27.80 8.04
C LYS A 3 -8.77 26.52 8.85
N LYS A 4 -9.84 25.79 8.56
CA LYS A 4 -10.01 24.42 9.03
C LYS A 4 -8.76 23.64 8.61
N SER A 5 -7.90 23.27 9.55
CA SER A 5 -6.75 22.41 9.25
C SER A 5 -7.31 21.03 8.95
N TRP A 6 -7.35 20.68 7.67
CA TRP A 6 -7.76 19.34 7.27
C TRP A 6 -6.65 18.39 7.68
N ILE A 7 -6.95 17.54 8.66
CA ILE A 7 -6.11 16.43 9.01
C ILE A 7 -6.01 15.52 7.77
N ASN A 8 -4.80 15.24 7.33
CA ASN A 8 -4.56 14.38 6.18
C ASN A 8 -4.82 12.91 6.57
N PRO A 9 -5.90 12.27 6.06
CA PRO A 9 -6.24 10.89 6.42
C PRO A 9 -5.18 9.90 5.95
N CYS A 10 -4.35 10.26 4.97
CA CYS A 10 -3.28 9.40 4.47
C CYS A 10 -2.26 9.03 5.54
N ILE A 11 -2.03 9.90 6.53
CA ILE A 11 -1.12 9.63 7.66
C ILE A 11 -1.65 8.43 8.47
N TYR A 12 -2.95 8.39 8.75
CA TYR A 12 -3.57 7.32 9.52
C TYR A 12 -3.71 6.05 8.70
N SER A 13 -4.08 6.17 7.41
CA SER A 13 -4.15 4.99 6.56
C SER A 13 -2.79 4.37 6.28
N SER A 14 -1.66 5.07 6.46
CA SER A 14 -0.33 4.44 6.42
C SER A 14 -0.18 3.32 7.46
N PHE A 15 -0.95 3.32 8.55
CA PHE A 15 -0.93 2.23 9.54
C PHE A 15 -1.45 0.90 8.98
N PHE A 16 -2.14 0.86 7.84
CA PHE A 16 -2.41 -0.41 7.16
C PHE A 16 -1.11 -1.14 6.82
N PHE A 17 -0.05 -0.42 6.43
CA PHE A 17 1.26 -1.03 6.18
C PHE A 17 1.88 -1.66 7.42
N LEU A 18 1.61 -1.09 8.61
CA LEU A 18 2.04 -1.70 9.88
C LEU A 18 1.38 -3.06 10.11
N THR A 19 0.12 -3.23 9.69
CA THR A 19 -0.51 -4.55 9.74
C THR A 19 0.22 -5.54 8.84
N ASN A 20 0.66 -5.13 7.64
CA ASN A 20 1.47 -5.98 6.76
C ASN A 20 2.83 -6.35 7.39
N VAL A 21 3.48 -5.43 8.11
CA VAL A 21 4.70 -5.72 8.90
C VAL A 21 4.44 -6.87 9.85
N CYS A 22 3.38 -6.79 10.64
CA CYS A 22 3.02 -7.83 11.61
C CYS A 22 2.74 -9.18 10.93
N THR A 23 1.90 -9.20 9.88
CA THR A 23 1.56 -10.44 9.18
C THR A 23 2.78 -11.08 8.52
N THR A 24 3.56 -10.32 7.75
CA THR A 24 4.76 -10.84 7.09
C THR A 24 5.81 -11.33 8.08
N ALA A 25 6.00 -10.65 9.22
CA ALA A 25 6.90 -11.10 10.28
C ALA A 25 6.40 -12.39 10.93
N TYR A 26 5.10 -12.50 11.20
CA TYR A 26 4.47 -13.69 11.78
C TYR A 26 4.68 -14.93 10.90
N PHE A 27 4.57 -14.79 9.58
CA PHE A 27 4.81 -15.87 8.60
C PHE A 27 6.29 -16.02 8.20
N GLY A 28 7.23 -15.35 8.86
CA GLY A 28 8.68 -15.52 8.64
C GLY A 28 9.25 -14.81 7.40
N HIS A 29 8.47 -13.96 6.71
CA HIS A 29 8.92 -13.16 5.57
C HIS A 29 9.60 -11.86 6.02
N PHE A 30 10.74 -11.95 6.72
CA PHE A 30 11.41 -10.79 7.34
C PHE A 30 11.87 -9.71 6.36
N ILE A 31 12.39 -10.09 5.19
CA ILE A 31 12.77 -9.13 4.15
C ILE A 31 11.54 -8.34 3.68
N TYR A 32 10.41 -9.02 3.55
CA TYR A 32 9.16 -8.39 3.13
C TYR A 32 8.61 -7.45 4.21
N SER A 33 8.68 -7.91 5.47
CA SER A 33 8.30 -7.14 6.66
C SER A 33 9.10 -5.84 6.79
N LEU A 34 10.43 -5.92 6.58
CA LEU A 34 11.29 -4.74 6.57
C LEU A 34 10.89 -3.76 5.46
N GLY A 35 10.55 -4.25 4.27
CA GLY A 35 10.03 -3.43 3.18
C GLY A 35 8.76 -2.66 3.57
N PHE A 36 7.79 -3.33 4.19
CA PHE A 36 6.57 -2.67 4.69
C PHE A 36 6.84 -1.70 5.84
N TYR A 37 7.82 -1.99 6.70
CA TYR A 37 8.16 -1.09 7.80
C TYR A 37 8.80 0.20 7.29
N ILE A 38 9.70 0.10 6.32
CA ILE A 38 10.28 1.28 5.64
C ILE A 38 9.18 2.05 4.90
N LEU A 39 8.26 1.36 4.22
CA LEU A 39 7.11 1.98 3.56
C LEU A 39 6.22 2.72 4.56
N PHE A 40 5.92 2.12 5.72
CA PHE A 40 5.14 2.76 6.78
C PHE A 40 5.77 4.08 7.24
N LEU A 41 7.07 4.08 7.54
CA LEU A 41 7.79 5.28 8.00
C LEU A 41 7.85 6.35 6.90
N THR A 42 8.22 5.96 5.67
CA THR A 42 8.35 6.90 4.56
C THR A 42 7.01 7.49 4.12
N SER A 43 5.93 6.70 4.17
CA SER A 43 4.57 7.15 3.88
C SER A 43 4.06 8.16 4.90
N ILE A 44 4.31 7.95 6.20
CA ILE A 44 4.01 8.96 7.24
C ILE A 44 4.78 10.25 6.97
N LEU A 45 6.08 10.17 6.67
CA LEU A 45 6.93 11.34 6.41
C LEU A 45 6.47 12.12 5.16
N PHE A 46 6.13 11.40 4.09
CA PHE A 46 5.62 12.01 2.86
C PHE A 46 4.28 12.72 3.09
N HIS A 47 3.33 12.06 3.76
CA HIS A 47 2.02 12.63 4.03
C HIS A 47 2.01 13.73 5.10
N SER A 48 3.10 13.87 5.86
CA SER A 48 3.29 14.98 6.81
C SER A 48 3.92 16.22 6.18
N SER A 49 4.79 16.06 5.18
CA SER A 49 5.60 17.17 4.62
C SER A 49 5.33 17.52 3.15
N TYR A 50 4.86 16.57 2.35
CA TYR A 50 4.58 16.71 0.91
C TYR A 50 5.74 17.28 0.07
N SER A 51 7.00 17.01 0.46
CA SER A 51 8.17 17.48 -0.29
C SER A 51 8.55 16.54 -1.44
N ALA A 52 9.24 17.06 -2.46
CA ALA A 52 9.74 16.25 -3.57
C ALA A 52 10.71 15.14 -3.10
N LEU A 53 11.54 15.45 -2.09
CA LEU A 53 12.45 14.49 -1.48
C LEU A 53 11.70 13.35 -0.78
N THR A 54 10.73 13.67 0.09
CA THR A 54 9.95 12.64 0.80
C THR A 54 9.10 11.80 -0.16
N ARG A 55 8.62 12.39 -1.26
CA ARG A 55 7.96 11.65 -2.34
C ARG A 55 8.89 10.64 -3.01
N ALA A 56 10.13 11.04 -3.29
CA ALA A 56 11.12 10.14 -3.89
C ALA A 56 11.47 8.99 -2.93
N LEU A 57 11.65 9.31 -1.64
CA LEU A 57 11.92 8.33 -0.60
C LEU A 57 10.78 7.33 -0.39
N ASP A 58 9.52 7.77 -0.49
CA ASP A 58 8.33 6.91 -0.37
C ASP A 58 8.14 5.96 -1.56
N LYS A 59 8.50 6.39 -2.78
CA LYS A 59 8.36 5.57 -4.00
C LYS A 59 9.31 4.36 -4.07
N ILE A 60 10.47 4.44 -3.44
CA ILE A 60 11.47 3.36 -3.42
C ILE A 60 10.90 2.11 -2.72
N PRO A 61 10.45 2.18 -1.45
CA PRO A 61 9.88 1.02 -0.77
C PRO A 61 8.56 0.56 -1.40
N ILE A 62 7.74 1.45 -2.00
CA ILE A 62 6.56 1.04 -2.79
C ILE A 62 6.98 0.10 -3.91
N THR A 63 7.97 0.48 -4.72
CA THR A 63 8.45 -0.35 -5.83
C THR A 63 8.97 -1.69 -5.32
N PHE A 64 9.73 -1.66 -4.21
CA PHE A 64 10.25 -2.86 -3.58
C PHE A 64 9.13 -3.82 -3.14
N VAL A 65 8.13 -3.36 -2.38
CA VAL A 65 7.07 -4.24 -1.85
C VAL A 65 6.18 -4.80 -2.95
N VAL A 66 5.99 -4.07 -4.05
CA VAL A 66 5.26 -4.54 -5.23
C VAL A 66 6.04 -5.64 -5.95
N LEU A 67 7.33 -5.42 -6.25
CA LEU A 67 8.15 -6.41 -6.94
C LEU A 67 8.36 -7.67 -6.08
N TYR A 68 8.66 -7.50 -4.80
CA TYR A 68 8.83 -8.62 -3.87
C TYR A 68 7.52 -9.38 -3.65
N GLY A 69 6.40 -8.66 -3.54
CA GLY A 69 5.07 -9.27 -3.46
C GLY A 69 4.70 -10.07 -4.70
N GLY A 70 5.00 -9.54 -5.88
CA GLY A 70 4.80 -10.27 -7.14
C GLY A 70 5.66 -11.53 -7.24
N TYR A 71 6.92 -11.45 -6.80
CA TYR A 71 7.81 -12.62 -6.70
C TYR A 71 7.24 -13.68 -5.74
N LEU A 72 6.84 -13.29 -4.52
CA LEU A 72 6.30 -14.20 -3.51
C LEU A 72 4.98 -14.84 -3.98
N PHE A 73 4.12 -14.07 -4.64
CA PHE A 73 2.89 -14.58 -5.24
C PHE A 73 3.21 -15.62 -6.33
N TYR A 74 4.16 -15.33 -7.23
CA TYR A 74 4.58 -16.25 -8.28
C TYR A 74 5.13 -17.57 -7.72
N THR A 75 5.97 -17.52 -6.67
CA THR A 75 6.49 -18.75 -6.05
C THR A 75 5.38 -19.58 -5.41
N LYS A 76 4.46 -18.92 -4.69
CA LYS A 76 3.34 -19.62 -4.03
C LYS A 76 2.39 -20.28 -5.03
N LEU A 77 2.18 -19.69 -6.21
CA LEU A 77 1.38 -20.31 -7.27
C LEU A 77 1.97 -21.62 -7.80
N GLN A 78 3.28 -21.83 -7.68
CA GLN A 78 3.93 -23.08 -8.08
C GLN A 78 3.74 -24.19 -7.05
N ASP A 79 3.67 -23.82 -5.76
CA ASP A 79 3.57 -24.74 -4.64
C ASP A 79 2.12 -25.08 -4.27
N GLU A 80 1.22 -24.08 -4.27
CA GLU A 80 -0.18 -24.23 -3.88
C GLU A 80 -1.13 -23.52 -4.87
N GLN A 81 -2.05 -24.29 -5.47
CA GLN A 81 -3.02 -23.76 -6.42
C GLN A 81 -4.38 -23.48 -5.75
N ASN A 82 -4.47 -22.35 -5.04
CA ASN A 82 -5.76 -21.79 -4.64
C ASN A 82 -6.21 -20.70 -5.63
N SER A 83 -6.93 -21.12 -6.67
CA SER A 83 -7.37 -20.25 -7.76
C SER A 83 -8.30 -19.12 -7.29
N LEU A 84 -9.11 -19.35 -6.26
CA LEU A 84 -10.00 -18.34 -5.69
C LEU A 84 -9.21 -17.21 -5.02
N VAL A 85 -8.28 -17.56 -4.13
CA VAL A 85 -7.43 -16.58 -3.43
C VAL A 85 -6.53 -15.85 -4.43
N SER A 86 -5.98 -16.56 -5.40
CA SER A 86 -5.17 -15.97 -6.47
C SER A 86 -5.95 -14.95 -7.30
N CYS A 87 -7.21 -15.25 -7.64
CA CYS A 87 -8.09 -14.31 -8.32
C CYS A 87 -8.38 -13.08 -7.45
N ALA A 88 -8.66 -13.28 -6.15
CA ALA A 88 -8.86 -12.18 -5.21
C ALA A 88 -7.62 -11.26 -5.11
N ILE A 89 -6.41 -11.84 -5.03
CA ILE A 89 -5.14 -11.10 -5.04
C ILE A 89 -5.06 -10.22 -6.30
N VAL A 90 -5.24 -10.81 -7.49
CA VAL A 90 -5.17 -10.05 -8.76
C VAL A 90 -6.20 -8.92 -8.78
N LEU A 91 -7.44 -9.18 -8.36
CA LEU A 91 -8.48 -8.15 -8.29
C LEU A 91 -8.11 -6.99 -7.36
N THR A 92 -7.46 -7.24 -6.21
CA THR A 92 -7.01 -6.16 -5.32
C THR A 92 -5.95 -5.27 -5.97
N PHE A 93 -5.00 -5.81 -6.73
CA PHE A 93 -3.99 -5.01 -7.43
C PHE A 93 -4.56 -4.28 -8.65
N VAL A 94 -5.49 -4.89 -9.39
CA VAL A 94 -6.24 -4.20 -10.45
C VAL A 94 -7.04 -3.03 -9.87
N ALA A 95 -7.72 -3.23 -8.75
CA ALA A 95 -8.45 -2.17 -8.05
C ALA A 95 -7.51 -1.06 -7.55
N THR A 96 -6.36 -1.42 -6.99
CA THR A 96 -5.30 -0.46 -6.58
C THR A 96 -4.85 0.40 -7.77
N GLY A 97 -4.57 -0.22 -8.92
CA GLY A 97 -4.18 0.48 -10.15
C GLY A 97 -5.29 1.40 -10.68
N TYR A 98 -6.54 0.92 -10.69
CA TYR A 98 -7.70 1.73 -11.09
C TYR A 98 -7.87 2.96 -10.21
N ILE A 99 -7.82 2.81 -8.88
CA ILE A 99 -7.94 3.91 -7.92
C ILE A 99 -6.78 4.90 -8.07
N PHE A 100 -5.56 4.41 -8.32
CA PHE A 100 -4.40 5.26 -8.56
C PHE A 100 -4.60 6.14 -9.81
N LEU A 101 -5.04 5.55 -10.92
CA LEU A 101 -5.30 6.29 -12.17
C LEU A 101 -6.46 7.27 -12.01
N TYR A 102 -7.52 6.89 -11.29
CA TYR A 102 -8.68 7.74 -11.03
C TYR A 102 -8.34 8.97 -10.17
N GLN A 103 -7.29 8.94 -9.35
CA GLN A 103 -6.84 10.12 -8.58
C GLN A 103 -6.26 11.24 -9.45
N ILE A 104 -5.76 10.93 -10.65
CA ILE A 104 -5.10 11.90 -11.55
C ILE A 104 -6.06 13.05 -11.97
N PRO A 105 -7.28 12.78 -12.47
CA PRO A 105 -8.22 13.84 -12.82
C PRO A 105 -8.84 14.57 -11.62
N VAL A 106 -8.75 14.02 -10.41
CA VAL A 106 -9.42 14.56 -9.20
C VAL A 106 -8.50 15.50 -8.38
N THR A 107 -7.38 15.93 -8.96
CA THR A 107 -6.37 16.76 -8.28
C THR A 107 -6.89 18.09 -7.73
N GLU A 108 -7.99 18.61 -8.28
CA GLU A 108 -8.64 19.83 -7.79
C GLU A 108 -9.48 19.60 -6.52
N ASN A 109 -9.96 18.38 -6.28
CA ASN A 109 -10.73 18.00 -5.10
C ASN A 109 -9.87 17.24 -4.10
N LYS A 110 -9.00 17.98 -3.38
CA LYS A 110 -8.07 17.40 -2.38
C LYS A 110 -8.75 16.49 -1.35
N PRO A 111 -9.92 16.82 -0.77
CA PRO A 111 -10.60 15.92 0.16
C PRO A 111 -10.95 14.56 -0.45
N LEU A 112 -11.46 14.54 -1.69
CA LEU A 112 -11.76 13.29 -2.39
C LEU A 112 -10.47 12.54 -2.73
N GLN A 113 -9.44 13.25 -3.21
CA GLN A 113 -8.13 12.68 -3.49
C GLN A 113 -7.54 11.98 -2.27
N TYR A 114 -7.55 12.60 -1.09
CA TYR A 114 -7.05 11.98 0.14
C TYR A 114 -7.85 10.74 0.55
N LYS A 115 -9.18 10.76 0.41
CA LYS A 115 -10.00 9.58 0.68
C LYS A 115 -9.66 8.42 -0.26
N LEU A 116 -9.50 8.69 -1.55
CA LEU A 116 -9.12 7.69 -2.55
C LEU A 116 -7.72 7.14 -2.30
N HIS A 117 -6.78 7.99 -1.89
CA HIS A 117 -5.43 7.58 -1.54
C HIS A 117 -5.40 6.72 -0.26
N SER A 118 -6.18 7.08 0.75
CA SER A 118 -6.35 6.24 1.93
C SER A 118 -6.99 4.89 1.62
N LEU A 119 -7.96 4.85 0.70
CA LEU A 119 -8.55 3.61 0.20
C LEU A 119 -7.52 2.77 -0.55
N LEU A 120 -6.62 3.41 -1.31
CA LEU A 120 -5.51 2.75 -1.97
C LEU A 120 -4.60 2.03 -0.96
N HIS A 121 -4.24 2.66 0.17
CA HIS A 121 -3.47 2.00 1.24
C HIS A 121 -4.18 0.74 1.77
N ALA A 122 -5.49 0.82 1.98
CA ALA A 122 -6.26 -0.29 2.53
C ALA A 122 -6.34 -1.47 1.55
N ILE A 123 -6.68 -1.22 0.28
CA ILE A 123 -6.85 -2.27 -0.73
C ILE A 123 -5.51 -2.91 -1.09
N SER A 124 -4.44 -2.12 -1.22
CA SER A 124 -3.11 -2.67 -1.48
C SER A 124 -2.61 -3.51 -0.30
N SER A 125 -2.82 -3.05 0.93
CA SER A 125 -2.50 -3.79 2.16
C SER A 125 -3.24 -5.13 2.20
N MET A 126 -4.53 -5.14 1.86
CA MET A 126 -5.33 -6.37 1.78
C MET A 126 -4.77 -7.36 0.75
N GLY A 127 -4.40 -6.89 -0.45
CA GLY A 127 -3.76 -7.75 -1.47
C GLY A 127 -2.48 -8.40 -0.98
N HIS A 128 -1.65 -7.65 -0.25
CA HIS A 128 -0.42 -8.17 0.33
C HIS A 128 -0.64 -9.14 1.50
N HIS A 129 -1.67 -8.96 2.33
CA HIS A 129 -2.07 -9.97 3.31
C HIS A 129 -2.49 -11.27 2.64
N LEU A 130 -3.28 -11.18 1.57
CA LEU A 130 -3.71 -12.35 0.81
C LEU A 130 -2.52 -13.09 0.18
N ILE A 131 -1.50 -12.39 -0.33
CA ILE A 131 -0.27 -13.05 -0.84
C ILE A 131 0.44 -13.84 0.27
N VAL A 132 0.52 -13.29 1.49
CA VAL A 132 1.20 -13.97 2.60
C VAL A 132 0.42 -15.20 3.07
N LEU A 133 -0.92 -15.11 3.05
CA LEU A 133 -1.85 -16.17 3.48
C LEU A 133 -2.10 -17.26 2.43
N LEU A 134 -1.87 -16.96 1.14
CA LEU A 134 -1.88 -17.95 0.06
C LEU A 134 -0.82 -19.02 0.32
#